data_AF-A0A354IPQ8-F1
#
_entry.id   AF-A0A354IPQ8-F1
#
_cell.length_a   1.000
_cell.length_b   1.000
_cell.length_c   1.000
_cell.angle_alpha   90.00
_cell.angle_beta   90.00
_cell.angle_gamma   90.00
#
_symmetry.space_group_name_H-M   'P 1'
#
loop_
_entity.id
_entity.type
_entity.pdbx_description
1 polymer ?
#
loop_
_entity_poly.entity_id
_entity_poly.type
_entity_poly.pdbx_seq_one_letter_code
_entity_poly.pdbx_strand_id
1 'polypeptide(L)'
;MTELNPLRHIPEANVFRKGDVFVLFGELFGRGYVNGLIDEARAAGMTIVGITVGRRDDSGALRALTTEEHAEAEEKLGGRIINVPLMAGFDMDAPAGEQNPTEMLSGITLKSWQEDKLDWEKIERCREAGVRRFTESAAEVMAQIDKLVPEGANVFFAHTMAGGIPRIKAFLAIANRIYKGRGERFMSSRALLDSDLGKLILMNFDEVSANTLKYLIDASAPIRERVTKAGGEVRYTAYGYHGTEILIGGEYQWQTYTNYTQGYAKMRLESIAEAAWKSGVTATVFNCPEIRTNSSDIFVGVELSLFPLLTALKKEGGGAWAEQQWQICQDLLGEGTSLQSLLDTIEQYNQDATSAQFRNFEAWPMDNTPALAEVMIGTSEAITNLHKDKKALITDHLSSLVLEGAGPLMFHGASEKIAPVLWLNHDIIARQLNALHP
;
A
#
# COMPACT_ATOMS: atom_id res chain seq x y z
N MET A 1 -16.91 11.20 1.21
CA MET A 1 -15.79 10.71 0.39
C MET A 1 -14.74 11.79 0.40
N THR A 2 -13.48 11.42 0.60
CA THR A 2 -12.34 12.35 0.57
C THR A 2 -12.31 13.07 -0.77
N GLU A 3 -12.11 14.38 -0.78
CA GLU A 3 -11.94 15.14 -2.02
C GLU A 3 -10.59 14.78 -2.66
N LEU A 4 -10.56 14.61 -3.99
CA LEU A 4 -9.31 14.39 -4.72
C LEU A 4 -8.40 15.61 -4.51
N ASN A 5 -7.29 15.41 -3.80
CA ASN A 5 -6.37 16.49 -3.41
C ASN A 5 -4.94 16.19 -3.91
N PRO A 6 -4.63 16.51 -5.18
CA PRO A 6 -3.32 16.25 -5.77
C PRO A 6 -2.24 17.17 -5.18
N LEU A 7 -1.10 16.59 -4.79
CA LEU A 7 0.11 17.36 -4.53
C LEU A 7 0.70 17.83 -5.86
N ARG A 8 0.82 19.15 -6.07
CA ARG A 8 1.27 19.73 -7.36
C ARG A 8 2.65 20.37 -7.31
N HIS A 9 3.13 20.74 -6.14
CA HIS A 9 4.49 21.28 -5.94
C HIS A 9 5.38 20.25 -5.28
N ILE A 10 6.69 20.34 -5.54
CA ILE A 10 7.68 19.56 -4.82
C ILE A 10 7.82 20.18 -3.42
N PRO A 11 7.52 19.44 -2.34
CA PRO A 11 7.73 19.93 -0.99
C PRO A 11 9.22 20.01 -0.69
N GLU A 12 9.67 21.13 -0.11
CA GLU A 12 11.08 21.38 0.20
C GLU A 12 11.35 21.46 1.72
N ALA A 13 10.30 21.45 2.53
CA ALA A 13 10.43 21.54 3.98
C ALA A 13 11.12 20.30 4.56
N ASN A 14 11.99 20.49 5.55
CA ASN A 14 12.54 19.39 6.33
C ASN A 14 12.65 19.82 7.81
N VAL A 15 11.84 19.19 8.66
CA VAL A 15 11.94 19.39 10.12
C VAL A 15 12.91 18.40 10.77
N PHE A 16 13.28 17.32 10.08
CA PHE A 16 14.04 16.21 10.64
C PHE A 16 15.55 16.39 10.48
N ARG A 17 16.28 15.94 11.51
CA ARG A 17 17.74 16.05 11.60
C ARG A 17 18.33 14.88 12.38
N LYS A 18 19.67 14.84 12.42
CA LYS A 18 20.40 13.91 13.28
C LYS A 18 19.95 14.00 14.74
N GLY A 19 19.59 12.84 15.31
CA GLY A 19 19.06 12.73 16.67
C GLY A 19 17.54 12.58 16.74
N ASP A 20 16.83 12.89 15.66
CA ASP A 20 15.41 12.58 15.52
C ASP A 20 15.19 11.08 15.23
N VAL A 21 13.98 10.59 15.47
CA VAL A 21 13.67 9.16 15.40
C VAL A 21 12.63 8.88 14.32
N PHE A 22 12.97 7.97 13.39
CA PHE A 22 12.04 7.41 12.43
C PHE A 22 11.58 6.04 12.92
N VAL A 23 10.27 5.80 12.92
CA VAL A 23 9.64 4.56 13.35
C VAL A 23 8.88 3.95 12.18
N LEU A 24 9.38 2.81 11.68
CA LEU A 24 8.66 1.98 10.74
C LEU A 24 7.57 1.17 11.48
N PHE A 25 6.31 1.55 11.29
CA PHE A 25 5.15 0.84 11.83
C PHE A 25 4.58 -0.14 10.80
N GLY A 26 5.33 -1.22 10.63
CA GLY A 26 5.13 -2.35 9.74
C GLY A 26 6.47 -3.09 9.58
N GLU A 27 6.51 -4.17 8.81
CA GLU A 27 7.75 -4.94 8.60
C GLU A 27 8.23 -4.79 7.15
N LEU A 28 9.53 -4.60 6.96
CA LEU A 28 10.12 -4.38 5.64
C LEU A 28 10.29 -5.72 4.90
N PHE A 29 9.49 -5.94 3.86
CA PHE A 29 9.58 -7.13 3.00
C PHE A 29 10.04 -6.75 1.59
N GLY A 30 11.27 -7.11 1.24
CA GLY A 30 11.81 -6.87 -0.11
C GLY A 30 11.85 -5.38 -0.48
N ARG A 31 11.58 -5.07 -1.76
CA ARG A 31 11.42 -3.70 -2.25
C ARG A 31 9.94 -3.32 -2.27
N GLY A 32 9.59 -2.24 -1.59
CA GLY A 32 8.26 -1.62 -1.60
C GLY A 32 8.34 -0.12 -1.32
N TYR A 33 7.20 0.55 -1.29
CA TYR A 33 7.08 2.01 -1.14
C TYR A 33 7.90 2.61 0.01
N VAL A 34 8.00 1.90 1.12
CA VAL A 34 8.67 2.43 2.31
C VAL A 34 10.19 2.51 2.19
N ASN A 35 10.81 1.82 1.22
CA ASN A 35 12.25 1.89 1.02
C ASN A 35 12.73 3.33 0.76
N GLY A 36 12.08 4.04 -0.17
CA GLY A 36 12.42 5.44 -0.46
C GLY A 36 12.27 6.34 0.75
N LEU A 37 11.21 6.17 1.54
CA LEU A 37 10.98 6.96 2.76
C LEU A 37 12.03 6.69 3.86
N ILE A 38 12.46 5.42 4.02
CA ILE A 38 13.53 5.06 4.96
C ILE A 38 14.87 5.65 4.50
N ASP A 39 15.14 5.63 3.20
CA ASP A 39 16.39 6.17 2.64
C ASP A 39 16.50 7.68 2.89
N GLU A 40 15.41 8.43 2.75
CA GLU A 40 15.34 9.85 3.14
C GLU A 40 15.57 10.07 4.64
N ALA A 41 14.93 9.26 5.49
CA ALA A 41 15.13 9.35 6.93
C ALA A 41 16.60 9.07 7.33
N ARG A 42 17.26 8.11 6.68
CA ARG A 42 18.69 7.83 6.87
C ARG A 42 19.55 8.98 6.37
N ALA A 43 19.23 9.55 5.21
CA ALA A 43 19.97 10.69 4.64
C ALA A 43 19.87 11.92 5.56
N ALA A 44 18.73 12.14 6.21
CA ALA A 44 18.55 13.18 7.24
C ALA A 44 19.27 12.87 8.57
N GLY A 45 19.87 11.69 8.71
CA GLY A 45 20.62 11.26 9.90
C GLY A 45 19.75 10.78 11.06
N MET A 46 18.48 10.45 10.80
CA MET A 46 17.56 9.97 11.83
C MET A 46 17.97 8.59 12.35
N THR A 47 17.61 8.31 13.60
CA THR A 47 17.69 6.96 14.17
C THR A 47 16.54 6.13 13.64
N ILE A 48 16.85 5.01 12.97
CA ILE A 48 15.84 4.10 12.43
C ILE A 48 15.44 3.07 13.48
N VAL A 49 14.14 3.01 13.78
CA VAL A 49 13.52 2.02 14.65
C VAL A 49 12.37 1.37 13.88
N GLY A 50 12.14 0.07 14.09
CA GLY A 50 11.03 -0.66 13.48
C GLY A 50 10.32 -1.58 14.46
N ILE A 51 9.22 -2.14 13.99
CA ILE A 51 8.48 -3.20 14.67
C ILE A 51 8.64 -4.53 13.93
N THR A 52 8.21 -5.61 14.55
CA THR A 52 8.03 -6.89 13.86
C THR A 52 6.58 -7.34 13.96
N VAL A 53 6.08 -8.04 12.93
CA VAL A 53 4.79 -8.75 13.07
C VAL A 53 4.94 -10.07 13.84
N GLY A 54 6.17 -10.46 14.20
CA GLY A 54 6.48 -11.75 14.81
C GLY A 54 6.37 -12.89 13.79
N ARG A 55 6.35 -14.13 14.29
CA ARG A 55 6.16 -15.35 13.49
C ARG A 55 5.11 -16.23 14.15
N ARG A 56 4.64 -17.26 13.43
CA ARG A 56 3.85 -18.33 14.04
C ARG A 56 4.69 -19.58 14.19
N ASP A 57 4.54 -20.28 15.31
CA ASP A 57 5.12 -21.61 15.50
C ASP A 57 4.28 -22.70 14.81
N ASP A 58 4.69 -23.96 14.96
CA ASP A 58 4.00 -25.10 14.34
C ASP A 58 2.58 -25.33 14.87
N SER A 59 2.27 -24.82 16.07
CA SER A 59 0.89 -24.83 16.61
C SER A 59 0.03 -23.71 16.05
N GLY A 60 0.62 -22.79 15.28
CA GLY A 60 -0.02 -21.58 14.80
C GLY A 60 -0.05 -20.44 15.81
N ALA A 61 0.58 -20.58 16.99
CA ALA A 61 0.62 -19.53 17.99
C ALA A 61 1.60 -18.41 17.59
N LEU A 62 1.23 -17.16 17.88
CA LEU A 62 2.07 -16.00 17.58
C LEU A 62 3.24 -15.93 18.58
N ARG A 63 4.45 -15.73 18.06
CA ARG A 63 5.69 -15.62 18.83
C ARG A 63 6.57 -14.47 18.37
N ALA A 64 7.43 -14.00 19.28
CA ALA A 64 8.54 -13.11 18.97
C ALA A 64 9.53 -13.75 17.98
N LEU A 65 10.37 -12.91 17.37
CA LEU A 65 11.48 -13.36 16.55
C LEU A 65 12.51 -14.09 17.42
N THR A 66 13.14 -15.14 16.89
CA THR A 66 14.36 -15.70 17.49
C THR A 66 15.49 -14.68 17.40
N THR A 67 16.61 -14.92 18.10
CA THR A 67 17.79 -14.06 18.04
C THR A 67 18.29 -13.88 16.60
N GLU A 68 18.31 -14.96 15.82
CA GLU A 68 18.75 -14.96 14.42
C GLU A 68 17.78 -14.20 13.52
N GLU A 69 16.47 -14.47 13.65
CA GLU A 69 15.44 -13.76 12.90
C GLU A 69 15.44 -12.25 13.22
N HIS A 70 15.67 -11.90 14.49
CA HIS A 70 15.73 -10.51 14.94
C HIS A 70 16.96 -9.80 14.39
N ALA A 71 18.14 -10.42 14.45
CA ALA A 71 19.37 -9.86 13.88
C ALA A 71 19.25 -9.65 12.35
N GLU A 72 18.70 -10.63 11.63
CA GLU A 72 18.48 -10.51 10.18
C GLU A 72 17.48 -9.38 9.85
N ALA A 73 16.43 -9.23 10.66
CA ALA A 73 15.46 -8.17 10.47
C ALA A 73 16.07 -6.78 10.74
N GLU A 74 16.90 -6.62 11.78
CA GLU A 74 17.61 -5.38 12.07
C GLU A 74 18.62 -5.01 10.98
N GLU A 75 19.35 -5.99 10.45
CA GLU A 75 20.27 -5.80 9.32
C GLU A 75 19.53 -5.29 8.09
N LYS A 76 18.41 -5.92 7.72
CA LYS A 76 17.58 -5.50 6.58
C LYS A 76 16.99 -4.10 6.78
N LEU A 77 16.55 -3.77 7.99
CA LEU A 77 16.02 -2.44 8.30
C LEU A 77 17.14 -1.39 8.40
N GLY A 78 18.39 -1.78 8.69
CA GLY A 78 19.46 -0.86 9.02
C GLY A 78 19.14 -0.04 10.28
N GLY A 79 18.49 -0.67 11.27
CA GLY A 79 17.97 -0.02 12.46
C GLY A 79 17.48 -1.03 13.50
N ARG A 80 17.20 -0.55 14.72
CA ARG A 80 16.73 -1.41 15.81
C ARG A 80 15.29 -1.87 15.57
N ILE A 81 14.98 -3.12 15.88
CA ILE A 81 13.61 -3.63 15.88
C ILE A 81 13.15 -3.93 17.30
N ILE A 82 11.95 -3.46 17.65
CA ILE A 82 11.29 -3.84 18.89
C ILE A 82 10.67 -5.23 18.70
N ASN A 83 11.24 -6.24 19.38
CA ASN A 83 10.86 -7.65 19.22
C ASN A 83 9.61 -8.02 20.03
N VAL A 84 8.51 -7.33 19.75
CA VAL A 84 7.17 -7.63 20.27
C VAL A 84 6.26 -7.91 19.06
N PRO A 85 5.59 -9.07 18.99
CA PRO A 85 4.74 -9.42 17.85
C PRO A 85 3.56 -8.48 17.67
N LEU A 86 3.59 -7.69 16.61
CA LEU A 86 2.55 -6.72 16.26
C LEU A 86 1.77 -7.16 15.02
N MET A 87 1.32 -8.42 15.01
CA MET A 87 0.51 -8.98 13.93
C MET A 87 -0.89 -8.34 13.92
N ALA A 88 -1.22 -7.61 12.86
CA ALA A 88 -2.54 -7.04 12.68
C ALA A 88 -3.57 -8.09 12.24
N GLY A 89 -4.86 -7.72 12.28
CA GLY A 89 -5.97 -8.59 11.90
C GLY A 89 -6.37 -9.55 13.02
N PHE A 90 -7.41 -10.33 12.75
CA PHE A 90 -8.04 -11.23 13.72
C PHE A 90 -8.40 -12.61 13.15
N ASP A 91 -8.00 -12.91 11.92
CA ASP A 91 -8.35 -14.15 11.21
C ASP A 91 -7.83 -15.42 11.90
N MET A 92 -6.87 -15.27 12.80
CA MET A 92 -6.23 -16.34 13.56
C MET A 92 -6.30 -16.08 15.07
N ASP A 93 -7.21 -15.21 15.52
CA ASP A 93 -7.47 -14.91 16.92
C ASP A 93 -8.79 -15.53 17.36
N ALA A 94 -8.86 -15.97 18.61
CA ALA A 94 -10.07 -16.50 19.24
C ALA A 94 -9.96 -16.41 20.76
N PRO A 95 -11.10 -16.34 21.49
CA PRO A 95 -11.14 -16.68 22.90
C PRO A 95 -10.56 -18.08 23.17
N ALA A 96 -9.99 -18.29 24.36
CA ALA A 96 -9.37 -19.56 24.70
C ALA A 96 -10.36 -20.74 24.57
N GLY A 97 -9.98 -21.74 23.77
CA GLY A 97 -10.80 -22.93 23.52
C GLY A 97 -11.87 -22.77 22.42
N GLU A 98 -12.03 -21.58 21.84
CA GLU A 98 -12.89 -21.37 20.68
C GLU A 98 -12.11 -21.49 19.36
N GLN A 99 -12.83 -21.66 18.25
CA GLN A 99 -12.22 -21.66 16.92
C GLN A 99 -11.98 -20.23 16.43
N ASN A 100 -10.87 -20.00 15.75
CA ASN A 100 -10.61 -18.72 15.06
C ASN A 100 -11.33 -18.66 13.69
N PRO A 101 -11.42 -17.48 13.06
CA PRO A 101 -12.09 -17.34 11.76
C PRO A 101 -11.52 -18.26 10.68
N THR A 102 -10.20 -18.43 10.60
CA THR A 102 -9.57 -19.31 9.60
C THR A 102 -9.99 -20.78 9.78
N GLU A 103 -10.12 -21.25 11.01
CA GLU A 103 -10.64 -22.59 11.32
C GLU A 103 -12.11 -22.73 10.94
N MET A 104 -12.93 -21.69 11.15
CA MET A 104 -14.33 -21.68 10.72
C MET A 104 -14.46 -21.78 9.19
N LEU A 105 -13.49 -21.25 8.45
CA LEU A 105 -13.44 -21.32 6.99
C LEU A 105 -12.88 -22.64 6.44
N SER A 106 -12.36 -23.54 7.28
CA SER A 106 -11.66 -24.75 6.83
C SER A 106 -12.52 -25.72 6.01
N GLY A 107 -13.83 -25.70 6.22
CA GLY A 107 -14.80 -26.52 5.48
C GLY A 107 -15.26 -25.95 4.14
N ILE A 108 -14.90 -24.70 3.82
CA ILE A 108 -15.37 -24.03 2.61
C ILE A 108 -14.75 -24.66 1.36
N THR A 109 -15.60 -24.90 0.35
CA THR A 109 -15.19 -25.46 -0.95
C THR A 109 -15.43 -24.49 -2.09
N LEU A 110 -14.83 -24.74 -3.25
CA LEU A 110 -15.10 -23.95 -4.47
C LEU A 110 -16.55 -24.02 -4.96
N LYS A 111 -17.33 -24.99 -4.47
CA LYS A 111 -18.75 -25.12 -4.81
C LYS A 111 -19.67 -24.43 -3.81
N SER A 112 -19.25 -24.30 -2.55
CA SER A 112 -20.11 -23.88 -1.44
C SER A 112 -19.85 -22.46 -0.94
N TRP A 113 -18.67 -21.88 -1.21
CA TRP A 113 -18.22 -20.63 -0.58
C TRP A 113 -19.13 -19.41 -0.74
N GLN A 114 -19.96 -19.36 -1.79
CA GLN A 114 -20.92 -18.26 -1.99
C GLN A 114 -22.13 -18.36 -1.06
N GLU A 115 -22.49 -19.57 -0.67
CA GLU A 115 -23.68 -19.89 0.11
C GLU A 115 -23.37 -20.16 1.59
N ASP A 116 -22.15 -20.66 1.88
CA ASP A 116 -21.66 -20.93 3.23
C ASP A 116 -21.83 -19.70 4.13
N LYS A 117 -22.31 -19.94 5.36
CA LYS A 117 -22.61 -18.92 6.36
C LYS A 117 -21.65 -18.99 7.54
N LEU A 118 -21.34 -17.83 8.09
CA LEU A 118 -20.49 -17.69 9.27
C LEU A 118 -21.32 -17.34 10.51
N ASP A 119 -20.85 -17.80 11.66
CA ASP A 119 -21.36 -17.37 12.97
C ASP A 119 -20.78 -15.99 13.29
N TRP A 120 -21.54 -14.94 12.99
CA TRP A 120 -21.10 -13.56 13.15
C TRP A 120 -20.89 -13.14 14.61
N GLU A 121 -21.58 -13.77 15.58
CA GLU A 121 -21.33 -13.51 17.00
C GLU A 121 -19.96 -14.03 17.41
N LYS A 122 -19.60 -15.24 16.94
CA LYS A 122 -18.28 -15.82 17.18
C LYS A 122 -17.18 -15.04 16.46
N ILE A 123 -17.42 -14.59 15.22
CA ILE A 123 -16.49 -13.72 14.47
C ILE A 123 -16.21 -12.43 15.24
N GLU A 124 -17.23 -11.78 15.82
CA GLU A 124 -17.01 -10.53 16.57
C GLU A 124 -16.20 -10.77 17.85
N ARG A 125 -16.45 -11.86 18.60
CA ARG A 125 -15.60 -12.22 19.75
C ARG A 125 -14.14 -12.46 19.36
N CYS A 126 -13.90 -13.06 18.19
CA CYS A 126 -12.55 -13.25 17.65
C CYS A 126 -11.91 -11.90 17.29
N ARG A 127 -12.67 -10.99 16.66
CA ARG A 127 -12.24 -9.63 16.35
C ARG A 127 -11.85 -8.86 17.61
N GLU A 128 -12.70 -8.86 18.64
CA GLU A 128 -12.41 -8.23 19.93
C GLU A 128 -11.12 -8.78 20.56
N ALA A 129 -10.91 -10.10 20.50
CA ALA A 129 -9.68 -10.73 20.98
C ALA A 129 -8.44 -10.27 20.20
N GLY A 130 -8.52 -10.21 18.86
CA GLY A 130 -7.44 -9.73 18.00
C GLY A 130 -7.13 -8.25 18.20
N VAL A 131 -8.16 -7.40 18.33
CA VAL A 131 -8.00 -5.96 18.62
C VAL A 131 -7.35 -5.74 19.98
N ARG A 132 -7.79 -6.45 21.02
CA ARG A 132 -7.17 -6.40 22.34
C ARG A 132 -5.70 -6.81 22.28
N ARG A 133 -5.39 -7.95 21.66
CA ARG A 133 -4.00 -8.40 21.46
C ARG A 133 -3.15 -7.34 20.77
N PHE A 134 -3.64 -6.77 19.66
CA PHE A 134 -2.89 -5.77 18.91
C PHE A 134 -2.64 -4.50 19.72
N THR A 135 -3.67 -3.99 20.41
CA THR A 135 -3.56 -2.74 21.18
C THR A 135 -2.70 -2.88 22.44
N GLU A 136 -2.74 -4.03 23.10
CA GLU A 136 -1.82 -4.37 24.21
C GLU A 136 -0.37 -4.45 23.72
N SER A 137 -0.10 -5.18 22.63
CA SER A 137 1.23 -5.22 22.01
C SER A 137 1.70 -3.84 21.54
N ALA A 138 0.82 -3.02 20.96
CA ALA A 138 1.15 -1.67 20.51
C ALA A 138 1.56 -0.77 21.68
N ALA A 139 0.88 -0.87 22.83
CA ALA A 139 1.25 -0.15 24.04
C ALA A 139 2.63 -0.56 24.56
N GLU A 140 2.95 -1.87 24.56
CA GLU A 140 4.28 -2.37 24.94
C GLU A 140 5.35 -1.85 23.99
N VAL A 141 5.11 -1.94 22.67
CA VAL A 141 6.02 -1.42 21.65
C VAL A 141 6.29 0.06 21.86
N MET A 142 5.25 0.88 22.05
CA MET A 142 5.42 2.32 22.25
C MET A 142 6.16 2.63 23.55
N ALA A 143 5.95 1.88 24.62
CA ALA A 143 6.72 2.02 25.86
C ALA A 143 8.22 1.71 25.68
N GLN A 144 8.58 0.81 24.75
CA GLN A 144 9.97 0.56 24.41
C GLN A 144 10.55 1.62 23.47
N ILE A 145 9.77 2.10 22.49
CA ILE A 145 10.18 3.18 21.57
C ILE A 145 10.40 4.49 22.34
N ASP A 146 9.55 4.82 23.32
CA ASP A 146 9.65 6.05 24.10
C ASP A 146 11.04 6.22 24.74
N LYS A 147 11.65 5.11 25.19
CA LYS A 147 13.00 5.08 25.78
C LYS A 147 14.11 5.39 24.77
N LEU A 148 13.82 5.29 23.48
CA LEU A 148 14.75 5.57 22.38
C LEU A 148 14.61 6.98 21.83
N VAL A 149 13.56 7.71 22.21
CA VAL A 149 13.28 9.08 21.74
C VAL A 149 13.86 10.10 22.71
N PRO A 150 14.95 10.80 22.35
CA PRO A 150 15.56 11.82 23.21
C PRO A 150 14.62 12.98 23.51
N GLU A 151 14.91 13.75 24.57
CA GLU A 151 14.19 14.99 24.84
C GLU A 151 14.45 16.03 23.71
N GLY A 152 13.39 16.70 23.26
CA GLY A 152 13.46 17.69 22.17
C GLY A 152 13.67 17.12 20.76
N ALA A 153 13.70 15.79 20.59
CA ALA A 153 13.77 15.15 19.28
C ALA A 153 12.42 15.17 18.55
N ASN A 154 12.46 15.22 17.23
CA ASN A 154 11.28 14.94 16.40
C ASN A 154 11.07 13.44 16.22
N VAL A 155 9.83 13.02 15.99
CA VAL A 155 9.47 11.63 15.74
C VAL A 155 8.63 11.49 14.49
N PHE A 156 9.03 10.60 13.59
CA PHE A 156 8.30 10.28 12.37
C PHE A 156 7.82 8.83 12.45
N PHE A 157 6.52 8.61 12.62
CA PHE A 157 5.90 7.30 12.46
C PHE A 157 5.43 7.06 11.02
N ALA A 158 5.99 6.06 10.33
CA ALA A 158 5.59 5.65 9.00
C ALA A 158 4.80 4.33 9.05
N HIS A 159 3.49 4.41 8.84
CA HIS A 159 2.58 3.26 8.80
C HIS A 159 2.58 2.59 7.43
N THR A 160 2.78 1.27 7.40
CA THR A 160 2.83 0.49 6.15
C THR A 160 1.96 -0.75 6.17
N MET A 161 1.18 -0.98 7.23
CA MET A 161 0.36 -2.18 7.34
C MET A 161 -0.78 -2.16 6.32
N ALA A 162 -0.86 -3.22 5.51
CA ALA A 162 -1.97 -3.48 4.61
C ALA A 162 -2.07 -4.99 4.35
N GLY A 163 -3.29 -5.52 4.29
CA GLY A 163 -3.51 -6.96 4.14
C GLY A 163 -4.80 -7.41 4.79
N GLY A 164 -4.80 -8.62 5.35
CA GLY A 164 -5.96 -9.21 6.04
C GLY A 164 -6.68 -10.32 5.26
N ILE A 165 -6.06 -10.89 4.24
CA ILE A 165 -6.60 -12.07 3.55
C ILE A 165 -6.40 -13.30 4.46
N PRO A 166 -7.48 -13.98 4.91
CA PRO A 166 -7.35 -15.20 5.71
C PRO A 166 -6.67 -16.30 4.92
N ARG A 167 -5.87 -17.13 5.60
CA ARG A 167 -5.15 -18.24 4.95
C ARG A 167 -6.08 -19.43 4.69
N ILE A 168 -6.83 -19.38 3.59
CA ILE A 168 -7.72 -20.47 3.18
C ILE A 168 -7.37 -21.04 1.81
N LYS A 169 -7.45 -22.37 1.68
CA LYS A 169 -7.06 -23.08 0.45
C LYS A 169 -7.92 -22.68 -0.76
N ALA A 170 -9.21 -22.44 -0.55
CA ALA A 170 -10.15 -22.09 -1.62
C ALA A 170 -9.94 -20.66 -2.17
N PHE A 171 -9.44 -19.74 -1.35
CA PHE A 171 -9.38 -18.32 -1.71
C PHE A 171 -8.49 -18.05 -2.91
N LEU A 172 -7.34 -18.72 -3.03
CA LEU A 172 -6.44 -18.50 -4.17
C LEU A 172 -7.13 -18.81 -5.50
N ALA A 173 -7.94 -19.87 -5.55
CA ALA A 173 -8.70 -20.22 -6.75
C ALA A 173 -9.86 -19.25 -7.01
N ILE A 174 -10.51 -18.71 -5.97
CA ILE A 174 -11.52 -17.65 -6.09
C ILE A 174 -10.88 -16.37 -6.64
N ALA A 175 -9.80 -15.92 -6.00
CA ALA A 175 -9.03 -14.74 -6.39
C ALA A 175 -8.51 -14.84 -7.83
N ASN A 176 -8.00 -16.00 -8.26
CA ASN A 176 -7.57 -16.21 -9.64
C ASN A 176 -8.71 -16.03 -10.65
N ARG A 177 -9.95 -16.41 -10.31
CA ARG A 177 -11.11 -16.18 -11.19
C ARG A 177 -11.53 -14.71 -11.23
N ILE A 178 -11.43 -14.01 -10.11
CA ILE A 178 -11.80 -12.59 -10.01
C ILE A 178 -10.77 -11.70 -10.71
N TYR A 179 -9.48 -11.90 -10.43
CA TYR A 179 -8.41 -11.01 -10.91
C TYR A 179 -7.82 -11.42 -12.26
N LYS A 180 -7.98 -12.69 -12.68
CA LYS A 180 -7.35 -13.23 -13.91
C LYS A 180 -8.34 -13.98 -14.81
N GLY A 181 -9.60 -14.11 -14.42
CA GLY A 181 -10.61 -14.86 -15.16
C GLY A 181 -11.17 -14.06 -16.34
N ARG A 182 -11.18 -14.69 -17.52
CA ARG A 182 -11.83 -14.22 -18.76
C ARG A 182 -12.83 -15.25 -19.27
N GLY A 183 -13.76 -14.83 -20.14
CA GLY A 183 -14.82 -15.70 -20.68
C GLY A 183 -15.53 -16.52 -19.58
N GLU A 184 -15.63 -17.84 -19.76
CA GLU A 184 -16.27 -18.75 -18.79
C GLU A 184 -15.58 -18.78 -17.41
N ARG A 185 -14.31 -18.38 -17.32
CA ARG A 185 -13.57 -18.34 -16.05
C ARG A 185 -13.82 -17.07 -15.25
N PHE A 186 -14.37 -16.02 -15.88
CA PHE A 186 -14.67 -14.76 -15.23
C PHE A 186 -15.50 -14.97 -13.95
N MET A 187 -15.23 -14.13 -12.96
CA MET A 187 -16.02 -14.02 -11.74
C MET A 187 -16.04 -12.55 -11.31
N SER A 188 -17.25 -12.05 -11.03
CA SER A 188 -17.38 -10.69 -10.50
C SER A 188 -16.85 -10.63 -9.07
N SER A 189 -16.15 -9.54 -8.71
CA SER A 189 -15.79 -9.16 -7.36
C SER A 189 -17.02 -9.14 -6.46
N ARG A 190 -18.18 -8.72 -6.99
CA ARG A 190 -19.44 -8.70 -6.25
C ARG A 190 -19.81 -10.07 -5.66
N ALA A 191 -19.55 -11.14 -6.40
CA ALA A 191 -19.81 -12.50 -5.93
C ALA A 191 -18.98 -12.84 -4.68
N LEU A 192 -17.77 -12.29 -4.55
CA LEU A 192 -16.99 -12.36 -3.33
C LEU A 192 -17.61 -11.49 -2.24
N LEU A 193 -17.83 -10.20 -2.54
CA LEU A 193 -18.25 -9.22 -1.53
C LEU A 193 -19.62 -9.52 -0.91
N ASP A 194 -20.52 -10.19 -1.64
CA ASP A 194 -21.84 -10.56 -1.14
C ASP A 194 -21.82 -11.83 -0.25
N SER A 195 -20.79 -12.66 -0.38
CA SER A 195 -20.58 -13.86 0.44
C SER A 195 -20.14 -13.54 1.86
N ASP A 196 -20.39 -14.44 2.82
CA ASP A 196 -19.92 -14.26 4.18
C ASP A 196 -18.38 -14.34 4.28
N LEU A 197 -17.75 -15.11 3.39
CA LEU A 197 -16.29 -15.09 3.21
C LEU A 197 -15.78 -13.68 2.86
N GLY A 198 -16.39 -13.02 1.87
CA GLY A 198 -16.01 -11.68 1.45
C GLY A 198 -16.23 -10.64 2.55
N LYS A 199 -17.34 -10.71 3.27
CA LYS A 199 -17.62 -9.83 4.41
C LYS A 199 -16.58 -9.97 5.52
N LEU A 200 -16.18 -11.21 5.87
CA LEU A 200 -15.11 -11.45 6.83
C LEU A 200 -13.77 -10.87 6.34
N ILE A 201 -13.44 -11.05 5.05
CA ILE A 201 -12.25 -10.45 4.44
C ILE A 201 -12.27 -8.93 4.56
N LEU A 202 -13.40 -8.28 4.25
CA LEU A 202 -13.55 -6.82 4.36
C LEU A 202 -13.37 -6.34 5.82
N MET A 203 -13.92 -7.06 6.80
CA MET A 203 -13.70 -6.75 8.21
C MET A 203 -12.22 -6.83 8.58
N ASN A 204 -11.50 -7.84 8.10
CA ASN A 204 -10.08 -8.00 8.38
C ASN A 204 -9.21 -6.99 7.61
N PHE A 205 -9.65 -6.55 6.41
CA PHE A 205 -9.03 -5.44 5.69
C PHE A 205 -9.15 -4.13 6.47
N ASP A 206 -10.31 -3.84 7.05
CA ASP A 206 -10.49 -2.68 7.92
C ASP A 206 -9.55 -2.73 9.13
N GLU A 207 -9.41 -3.88 9.79
CA GLU A 207 -8.48 -4.01 10.91
C GLU A 207 -7.03 -3.82 10.50
N VAL A 208 -6.58 -4.47 9.43
CA VAL A 208 -5.17 -4.48 9.03
C VAL A 208 -4.75 -3.19 8.32
N SER A 209 -5.54 -2.75 7.34
CA SER A 209 -5.16 -1.68 6.40
C SER A 209 -5.62 -0.29 6.81
N ALA A 210 -6.49 -0.18 7.82
CA ALA A 210 -7.02 1.10 8.30
C ALA A 210 -6.86 1.29 9.81
N ASN A 211 -7.49 0.44 10.63
CA ASN A 211 -7.56 0.65 12.08
C ASN A 211 -6.20 0.61 12.76
N THR A 212 -5.23 -0.10 12.20
CA THR A 212 -3.84 -0.07 12.68
C THR A 212 -3.21 1.33 12.66
N LEU A 213 -3.59 2.24 11.75
CA LEU A 213 -3.16 3.64 11.82
C LEU A 213 -3.77 4.33 13.04
N LYS A 214 -5.05 4.09 13.32
CA LYS A 214 -5.71 4.62 14.52
C LYS A 214 -5.03 4.10 15.78
N TYR A 215 -4.80 2.79 15.87
CA TYR A 215 -4.14 2.17 17.02
C TYR A 215 -2.71 2.70 17.22
N LEU A 216 -1.97 2.96 16.14
CA LEU A 216 -0.67 3.64 16.19
C LEU A 216 -0.81 5.05 16.79
N ILE A 217 -1.73 5.87 16.29
CA ILE A 217 -1.95 7.24 16.77
C ILE A 217 -2.33 7.26 18.25
N ASP A 218 -3.19 6.32 18.68
CA ASP A 218 -3.64 6.19 20.06
C ASP A 218 -2.51 5.72 20.98
N ALA A 219 -1.83 4.62 20.63
CA ALA A 219 -0.78 4.03 21.46
C ALA A 219 0.46 4.94 21.60
N SER A 220 0.74 5.77 20.59
CA SER A 220 1.84 6.73 20.61
C SER A 220 1.48 8.08 21.23
N ALA A 221 0.26 8.26 21.74
CA ALA A 221 -0.17 9.52 22.36
C ALA A 221 0.76 10.00 23.49
N PRO A 222 1.23 9.14 24.43
CA PRO A 222 2.16 9.57 25.47
C PRO A 222 3.50 10.10 24.90
N ILE A 223 4.04 9.45 23.86
CA ILE A 223 5.26 9.90 23.17
C ILE A 223 5.01 11.27 22.54
N ARG A 224 3.89 11.39 21.80
CA ARG A 224 3.53 12.64 21.11
C ARG A 224 3.38 13.80 22.07
N GLU A 225 2.68 13.62 23.19
CA GLU A 225 2.51 14.65 24.21
C GLU A 225 3.84 15.07 24.83
N ARG A 226 4.70 14.09 25.19
CA ARG A 226 6.02 14.35 25.76
C ARG A 226 6.93 15.12 24.80
N VAL A 227 7.01 14.65 23.55
CA VAL A 227 7.82 15.26 22.48
C VAL A 227 7.37 16.69 22.21
N THR A 228 6.06 16.89 22.03
CA THR A 228 5.50 18.23 21.75
C THR A 228 5.73 19.20 22.91
N LYS A 229 5.58 18.74 24.17
CA LYS A 229 5.86 19.55 25.35
C LYS A 229 7.33 19.97 25.45
N ALA A 230 8.25 19.15 24.94
CA ALA A 230 9.68 19.44 24.88
C ALA A 230 10.09 20.26 23.64
N GLY A 231 9.13 20.72 22.82
CA GLY A 231 9.37 21.52 21.63
C GLY A 231 9.78 20.72 20.38
N GLY A 232 9.74 19.39 20.44
CA GLY A 232 9.86 18.54 19.26
C GLY A 232 8.52 18.40 18.54
N GLU A 233 8.56 17.79 17.37
CA GLU A 233 7.41 17.58 16.52
C GLU A 233 7.18 16.09 16.21
N VAL A 234 5.92 15.70 16.05
CA VAL A 234 5.55 14.33 15.65
C VAL A 234 4.78 14.33 14.34
N ARG A 235 5.11 13.38 13.46
CA ARG A 235 4.42 13.13 12.19
C ARG A 235 3.99 11.68 12.07
N TYR A 236 2.84 11.48 11.45
CA TYR A 236 2.37 10.17 11.02
C TYR A 236 2.15 10.19 9.52
N THR A 237 2.62 9.16 8.82
CA THR A 237 2.23 8.93 7.43
C THR A 237 1.69 7.54 7.24
N ALA A 238 0.86 7.35 6.23
CA ALA A 238 0.41 6.04 5.79
C ALA A 238 0.35 5.98 4.26
N TYR A 239 0.54 4.78 3.71
CA TYR A 239 0.43 4.53 2.27
C TYR A 239 -1.03 4.20 1.91
N GLY A 240 -1.64 5.10 1.14
CA GLY A 240 -2.95 4.94 0.55
C GLY A 240 -2.90 4.46 -0.90
N TYR A 241 -4.05 4.05 -1.42
CA TYR A 241 -4.31 3.90 -2.84
C TYR A 241 -5.78 4.23 -3.06
N HIS A 242 -6.06 5.22 -3.90
CA HIS A 242 -7.41 5.68 -4.20
C HIS A 242 -7.45 6.21 -5.64
N GLY A 243 -6.92 5.39 -6.55
CA GLY A 243 -6.62 5.76 -7.92
C GLY A 243 -5.52 6.82 -8.04
N THR A 244 -5.14 7.11 -9.28
CA THR A 244 -4.00 7.96 -9.63
C THR A 244 -4.33 8.77 -10.87
N GLU A 245 -3.95 10.04 -10.91
CA GLU A 245 -3.94 10.79 -12.16
C GLU A 245 -2.73 10.41 -13.01
N ILE A 246 -3.01 10.01 -14.25
CA ILE A 246 -2.02 9.64 -15.27
C ILE A 246 -2.29 10.42 -16.55
N LEU A 247 -1.33 10.48 -17.48
CA LEU A 247 -1.53 11.13 -18.76
C LEU A 247 -2.48 10.34 -19.66
N ILE A 248 -3.62 10.95 -20.00
CA ILE A 248 -4.62 10.44 -20.95
C ILE A 248 -5.03 11.61 -21.84
N GLY A 249 -4.93 11.49 -23.16
CA GLY A 249 -5.25 12.57 -24.09
C GLY A 249 -4.41 13.85 -23.89
N GLY A 250 -3.21 13.72 -23.32
CA GLY A 250 -2.31 14.86 -23.04
C GLY A 250 -2.57 15.60 -21.70
N GLU A 251 -3.59 15.19 -20.95
CA GLU A 251 -3.96 15.76 -19.65
C GLU A 251 -3.81 14.72 -18.53
N TYR A 252 -3.50 15.18 -17.32
CA TYR A 252 -3.51 14.31 -16.13
C TYR A 252 -4.95 14.07 -15.70
N GLN A 253 -5.42 12.83 -15.85
CA GLN A 253 -6.79 12.43 -15.53
C GLN A 253 -6.78 11.29 -14.53
N TRP A 254 -7.64 11.38 -13.52
CA TRP A 254 -7.79 10.33 -12.52
C TRP A 254 -8.32 9.04 -13.14
N GLN A 255 -7.72 7.92 -12.74
CA GLN A 255 -8.15 6.57 -13.08
C GLN A 255 -7.84 5.61 -11.92
N THR A 256 -8.21 4.34 -12.06
CA THR A 256 -7.89 3.30 -11.08
C THR A 256 -7.81 1.92 -11.71
N TYR A 257 -7.04 1.02 -11.10
CA TYR A 257 -7.23 -0.41 -11.25
C TYR A 257 -8.60 -0.83 -10.70
N THR A 258 -9.29 -1.75 -11.40
CA THR A 258 -10.59 -2.27 -10.99
C THR A 258 -10.66 -3.80 -11.11
N ASN A 259 -11.13 -4.54 -10.08
CA ASN A 259 -11.62 -4.07 -8.78
C ASN A 259 -10.53 -4.07 -7.70
N TYR A 260 -10.40 -2.97 -6.97
CA TYR A 260 -9.53 -2.86 -5.81
C TYR A 260 -10.29 -3.17 -4.51
N THR A 261 -10.32 -4.44 -4.11
CA THR A 261 -11.10 -4.92 -2.95
C THR A 261 -10.74 -4.27 -1.62
N GLN A 262 -9.49 -3.79 -1.47
CA GLN A 262 -9.01 -3.03 -0.31
C GLN A 262 -9.55 -1.59 -0.24
N GLY A 263 -10.29 -1.12 -1.26
CA GLY A 263 -10.63 0.29 -1.39
C GLY A 263 -11.48 0.84 -0.24
N TYR A 264 -12.40 0.05 0.29
CA TYR A 264 -13.18 0.43 1.47
C TYR A 264 -12.28 0.71 2.69
N ALA A 265 -11.30 -0.15 2.94
CA ALA A 265 -10.34 0.04 4.02
C ALA A 265 -9.42 1.24 3.76
N LYS A 266 -9.04 1.54 2.50
CA LYS A 266 -8.25 2.73 2.18
C LYS A 266 -9.03 4.04 2.38
N MET A 267 -10.31 4.11 2.02
CA MET A 267 -11.17 5.25 2.39
C MET A 267 -11.33 5.39 3.91
N ARG A 268 -11.36 4.27 4.64
CA ARG A 268 -11.39 4.30 6.10
C ARG A 268 -10.06 4.82 6.69
N LEU A 269 -8.92 4.43 6.11
CA LEU A 269 -7.59 4.93 6.47
C LEU A 269 -7.51 6.46 6.29
N GLU A 270 -8.02 6.97 5.18
CA GLU A 270 -8.16 8.42 4.93
C GLU A 270 -9.01 9.10 6.01
N SER A 271 -10.19 8.54 6.31
CA SER A 271 -11.10 9.08 7.33
C SER A 271 -10.45 9.14 8.72
N ILE A 272 -9.58 8.17 9.05
CA ILE A 272 -8.80 8.17 10.29
C ILE A 272 -7.80 9.34 10.32
N ALA A 273 -7.08 9.57 9.22
CA ALA A 273 -6.15 10.69 9.11
C ALA A 273 -6.86 12.06 9.18
N GLU A 274 -8.00 12.20 8.52
CA GLU A 274 -8.84 13.41 8.63
C GLU A 274 -9.31 13.66 10.07
N ALA A 275 -9.75 12.61 10.77
CA ALA A 275 -10.16 12.70 12.17
C ALA A 275 -9.00 13.10 13.09
N ALA A 276 -7.81 12.56 12.85
CA ALA A 276 -6.58 12.93 13.55
C ALA A 276 -6.20 14.40 13.31
N TRP A 277 -6.29 14.88 12.07
CA TRP A 277 -6.07 16.29 11.75
C TRP A 277 -7.05 17.23 12.47
N LYS A 278 -8.33 16.87 12.52
CA LYS A 278 -9.35 17.63 13.25
C LYS A 278 -9.08 17.72 14.75
N SER A 279 -8.32 16.77 15.33
CA SER A 279 -7.89 16.80 16.72
C SER A 279 -6.48 17.38 16.93
N GLY A 280 -5.86 17.93 15.88
CA GLY A 280 -4.54 18.57 15.94
C GLY A 280 -3.36 17.61 15.80
N VAL A 281 -3.59 16.34 15.43
CA VAL A 281 -2.55 15.35 15.16
C VAL A 281 -2.21 15.36 13.68
N THR A 282 -0.95 15.64 13.34
CA THR A 282 -0.48 15.65 11.95
C THR A 282 -0.28 14.22 11.42
N ALA A 283 -1.34 13.65 10.85
CA ALA A 283 -1.32 12.36 10.18
C ALA A 283 -1.74 12.49 8.71
N THR A 284 -0.91 12.03 7.78
CA THR A 284 -1.17 12.18 6.34
C THR A 284 -1.17 10.84 5.62
N VAL A 285 -2.26 10.52 4.94
CA VAL A 285 -2.31 9.42 3.96
C VAL A 285 -1.82 9.95 2.63
N PHE A 286 -0.79 9.32 2.09
CA PHE A 286 -0.33 9.58 0.73
C PHE A 286 -0.87 8.49 -0.17
N ASN A 287 -1.84 8.85 -1.02
CA ASN A 287 -2.34 7.99 -2.08
C ASN A 287 -1.30 7.94 -3.20
N CYS A 288 -0.61 6.81 -3.30
CA CYS A 288 0.50 6.62 -4.23
C CYS A 288 0.08 5.88 -5.51
N PRO A 289 0.87 5.98 -6.60
CA PRO A 289 0.56 5.33 -7.86
C PRO A 289 0.48 3.79 -7.79
N GLU A 290 -0.12 3.21 -8.81
CA GLU A 290 -0.04 1.79 -9.11
C GLU A 290 1.42 1.38 -9.36
N ILE A 291 1.90 0.37 -8.63
CA ILE A 291 3.20 -0.28 -8.86
C ILE A 291 3.07 -1.79 -8.73
N ARG A 292 4.05 -2.53 -9.28
CA ARG A 292 4.17 -3.97 -9.05
C ARG A 292 5.08 -4.23 -7.85
N THR A 293 4.51 -4.83 -6.82
CA THR A 293 5.20 -5.32 -5.61
C THR A 293 4.69 -6.72 -5.29
N ASN A 294 5.26 -7.37 -4.27
CA ASN A 294 4.78 -8.67 -3.79
C ASN A 294 3.28 -8.67 -3.44
N SER A 295 2.71 -7.54 -2.99
CA SER A 295 1.30 -7.45 -2.61
C SER A 295 0.37 -7.16 -3.78
N SER A 296 0.89 -6.67 -4.93
CA SER A 296 0.08 -6.35 -6.11
C SER A 296 0.23 -7.31 -7.29
N ASP A 297 1.14 -8.28 -7.22
CA ASP A 297 1.42 -9.21 -8.33
C ASP A 297 0.25 -10.15 -8.72
N ILE A 298 -0.76 -10.30 -7.84
CA ILE A 298 -1.98 -11.03 -8.17
C ILE A 298 -2.94 -10.22 -9.07
N PHE A 299 -2.81 -8.89 -9.07
CA PHE A 299 -3.69 -7.94 -9.75
C PHE A 299 -3.23 -7.70 -11.19
N VAL A 300 -3.44 -8.68 -12.07
CA VAL A 300 -3.12 -8.53 -13.50
C VAL A 300 -3.85 -7.31 -14.07
N GLY A 301 -3.09 -6.41 -14.70
CA GLY A 301 -3.61 -5.18 -15.30
C GLY A 301 -3.38 -3.93 -14.44
N VAL A 302 -3.00 -4.07 -13.16
CA VAL A 302 -2.67 -2.92 -12.29
C VAL A 302 -1.51 -2.10 -12.87
N GLU A 303 -0.60 -2.76 -13.57
CA GLU A 303 0.59 -2.16 -14.16
C GLU A 303 0.30 -1.33 -15.43
N LEU A 304 -0.88 -1.46 -16.02
CA LEU A 304 -1.26 -0.69 -17.21
C LEU A 304 -1.26 0.82 -16.93
N SER A 305 -1.62 1.21 -15.71
CA SER A 305 -1.65 2.61 -15.26
C SER A 305 -0.25 3.22 -15.13
N LEU A 306 0.81 2.41 -15.08
CA LEU A 306 2.17 2.87 -14.81
C LEU A 306 2.91 3.34 -16.07
N PHE A 307 2.63 2.77 -17.24
CA PHE A 307 3.33 3.11 -18.49
C PHE A 307 3.28 4.61 -18.86
N PRO A 308 2.18 5.35 -18.65
CA PRO A 308 2.13 6.79 -18.90
C PRO A 308 3.05 7.63 -18.00
N LEU A 309 3.74 7.04 -17.02
CA LEU A 309 4.82 7.74 -16.31
C LEU A 309 5.93 8.15 -17.29
N LEU A 310 6.23 7.34 -18.30
CA LEU A 310 7.24 7.65 -19.32
C LEU A 310 6.93 8.93 -20.08
N THR A 311 5.66 9.18 -20.39
CA THR A 311 5.24 10.42 -21.05
C THR A 311 5.19 11.58 -20.07
N ALA A 312 4.89 11.33 -18.79
CA ALA A 312 4.94 12.34 -17.73
C ALA A 312 6.36 12.85 -17.50
N LEU A 313 7.37 11.96 -17.51
CA LEU A 313 8.78 12.35 -17.41
C LEU A 313 9.16 13.38 -18.49
N LYS A 314 8.72 13.17 -19.74
CA LYS A 314 8.95 14.13 -20.83
C LYS A 314 8.14 15.42 -20.68
N LYS A 315 6.88 15.32 -20.27
CA LYS A 315 5.97 16.47 -20.11
C LYS A 315 6.45 17.43 -19.02
N GLU A 316 6.95 16.90 -17.91
CA GLU A 316 7.37 17.69 -16.74
C GLU A 316 8.84 18.13 -16.83
N GLY A 317 9.27 18.57 -18.00
CA GLY A 317 10.60 19.17 -18.23
C GLY A 317 11.75 18.16 -18.32
N GLY A 318 11.48 16.90 -18.65
CA GLY A 318 12.50 15.85 -18.71
C GLY A 318 13.62 16.14 -19.71
N GLY A 319 14.86 16.02 -19.23
CA GLY A 319 16.08 16.17 -20.02
C GLY A 319 16.72 14.84 -20.45
N ALA A 320 18.05 14.79 -20.44
CA ALA A 320 18.82 13.62 -20.87
C ALA A 320 18.50 12.36 -20.03
N TRP A 321 18.29 12.52 -18.72
CA TRP A 321 17.93 11.41 -17.84
C TRP A 321 16.56 10.79 -18.18
N ALA A 322 15.55 11.61 -18.49
CA ALA A 322 14.24 11.12 -18.91
C ALA A 322 14.32 10.34 -20.22
N GLU A 323 15.15 10.79 -21.18
CA GLU A 323 15.39 10.07 -22.43
C GLU A 323 16.13 8.74 -22.18
N GLN A 324 17.06 8.70 -21.20
CA GLN A 324 17.68 7.45 -20.78
C GLN A 324 16.66 6.45 -20.23
N GLN A 325 15.66 6.90 -19.45
CA GLN A 325 14.61 6.00 -18.95
C GLN A 325 13.78 5.43 -20.10
N TRP A 326 13.50 6.25 -21.11
CA TRP A 326 12.88 5.81 -22.36
C TRP A 326 13.71 4.74 -23.07
N GLN A 327 15.03 4.94 -23.20
CA GLN A 327 15.92 3.97 -23.83
C GLN A 327 15.99 2.65 -23.04
N ILE A 328 16.08 2.71 -21.71
CA ILE A 328 16.06 1.53 -20.83
C ILE A 328 14.78 0.70 -21.10
N CYS A 329 13.62 1.37 -21.16
CA CYS A 329 12.36 0.68 -21.45
C CYS A 329 12.30 0.11 -22.87
N GLN A 330 12.82 0.82 -23.87
CA GLN A 330 12.92 0.33 -25.25
C GLN A 330 13.83 -0.91 -25.35
N ASP A 331 14.92 -0.97 -24.58
CA ASP A 331 15.87 -2.08 -24.59
C ASP A 331 15.33 -3.37 -23.97
N LEU A 332 14.22 -3.30 -23.23
CA LEU A 332 13.53 -4.47 -22.65
C LEU A 332 12.57 -5.15 -23.66
N LEU A 333 12.24 -4.49 -24.77
CA LEU A 333 11.28 -4.97 -25.76
C LEU A 333 11.92 -5.83 -26.85
N GLY A 334 11.18 -6.84 -27.32
CA GLY A 334 11.60 -7.74 -28.39
C GLY A 334 11.96 -7.04 -29.70
N GLU A 335 12.77 -7.68 -30.53
CA GLU A 335 13.17 -7.16 -31.84
C GLU A 335 11.92 -6.81 -32.68
N GLY A 336 11.95 -5.66 -33.36
CA GLY A 336 10.83 -5.16 -34.16
C GLY A 336 9.70 -4.50 -33.37
N THR A 337 9.80 -4.42 -32.03
CA THR A 337 8.81 -3.72 -31.20
C THR A 337 9.29 -2.34 -30.77
N SER A 338 8.43 -1.33 -30.90
CA SER A 338 8.73 0.03 -30.43
C SER A 338 8.04 0.34 -29.10
N LEU A 339 8.72 1.07 -28.22
CA LEU A 339 8.14 1.59 -26.98
C LEU A 339 6.96 2.51 -27.26
N GLN A 340 7.03 3.30 -28.35
CA GLN A 340 5.93 4.16 -28.76
C GLN A 340 4.67 3.36 -29.06
N SER A 341 4.77 2.25 -29.82
CA SER A 341 3.59 1.41 -30.10
C SER A 341 2.95 0.79 -28.85
N LEU A 342 3.76 0.50 -27.82
CA LEU A 342 3.24 0.06 -26.52
C LEU A 342 2.46 1.20 -25.84
N LEU A 343 3.03 2.41 -25.81
CA LEU A 343 2.35 3.59 -25.25
C LEU A 343 1.07 3.93 -26.01
N ASP A 344 1.05 3.80 -27.34
CA ASP A 344 -0.15 3.97 -28.16
C ASP A 344 -1.23 2.93 -27.81
N THR A 345 -0.82 1.69 -27.49
CA THR A 345 -1.74 0.64 -27.01
C THR A 345 -2.34 1.01 -25.65
N ILE A 346 -1.56 1.61 -24.75
CA ILE A 346 -2.05 2.11 -23.46
C ILE A 346 -3.01 3.28 -23.64
N GLU A 347 -2.72 4.21 -24.55
CA GLU A 347 -3.64 5.31 -24.86
C GLU A 347 -4.96 4.78 -25.42
N GLN A 348 -4.91 3.80 -26.33
CA GLN A 348 -6.12 3.12 -26.84
C GLN A 348 -6.89 2.42 -25.72
N TYR A 349 -6.19 1.74 -24.79
CA TYR A 349 -6.83 1.14 -23.61
C TYR A 349 -7.53 2.19 -22.75
N ASN A 350 -6.92 3.34 -22.51
CA ASN A 350 -7.52 4.41 -21.71
C ASN A 350 -8.71 5.09 -22.42
N GLN A 351 -8.70 5.12 -23.75
CA GLN A 351 -9.79 5.65 -24.58
C GLN A 351 -10.89 4.61 -24.87
N ASP A 352 -10.67 3.33 -24.58
CA ASP A 352 -11.68 2.29 -24.73
C ASP A 352 -12.94 2.61 -23.91
N ALA A 353 -14.10 2.46 -24.53
CA ALA A 353 -15.38 2.82 -23.92
C ALA A 353 -15.70 2.00 -22.66
N THR A 354 -15.14 0.79 -22.52
CA THR A 354 -15.27 -0.03 -21.32
C THR A 354 -14.36 0.50 -20.22
N SER A 355 -13.07 0.69 -20.51
CA SER A 355 -12.08 1.19 -19.54
C SER A 355 -12.49 2.57 -19.01
N ALA A 356 -12.96 3.46 -19.89
CA ALA A 356 -13.38 4.81 -19.54
C ALA A 356 -14.49 4.89 -18.49
N GLN A 357 -15.38 3.87 -18.42
CA GLN A 357 -16.47 3.84 -17.43
C GLN A 357 -15.97 3.73 -15.98
N PHE A 358 -14.75 3.21 -15.79
CA PHE A 358 -14.16 3.02 -14.47
C PHE A 358 -13.43 4.26 -13.94
N ARG A 359 -13.39 5.36 -14.70
CA ARG A 359 -12.98 6.68 -14.21
C ARG A 359 -14.12 7.40 -13.48
N ASN A 360 -14.79 6.67 -12.58
CA ASN A 360 -15.83 7.20 -11.72
C ASN A 360 -15.36 7.20 -10.26
N PHE A 361 -14.88 8.37 -9.81
CA PHE A 361 -14.34 8.56 -8.46
C PHE A 361 -15.38 8.28 -7.38
N GLU A 362 -16.61 8.78 -7.55
CA GLU A 362 -17.70 8.62 -6.58
C GLU A 362 -18.15 7.17 -6.37
N ALA A 363 -17.97 6.32 -7.39
CA ALA A 363 -18.34 4.91 -7.34
C ALA A 363 -17.18 3.99 -6.90
N TRP A 364 -16.02 4.55 -6.56
CA TRP A 364 -14.84 3.76 -6.22
C TRP A 364 -14.97 3.07 -4.84
N PRO A 365 -14.53 1.80 -4.70
CA PRO A 365 -14.08 0.88 -5.74
C PRO A 365 -15.27 0.19 -6.46
N MET A 366 -15.29 0.24 -7.79
CA MET A 366 -16.34 -0.37 -8.62
C MET A 366 -16.14 -1.87 -8.80
N ASP A 367 -17.21 -2.64 -9.03
CA ASP A 367 -17.09 -4.07 -9.36
C ASP A 367 -16.45 -4.28 -10.74
N ASN A 368 -15.67 -5.36 -10.89
CA ASN A 368 -15.19 -5.75 -12.22
C ASN A 368 -16.33 -6.32 -13.08
N THR A 369 -16.16 -6.24 -14.40
CA THR A 369 -17.12 -6.75 -15.39
C THR A 369 -16.43 -7.71 -16.37
N PRO A 370 -17.18 -8.59 -17.07
CA PRO A 370 -16.59 -9.43 -18.10
C PRO A 370 -15.87 -8.61 -19.18
N ALA A 371 -16.48 -7.50 -19.62
CA ALA A 371 -15.89 -6.62 -20.62
C ALA A 371 -14.58 -5.99 -20.13
N LEU A 372 -14.53 -5.53 -18.87
CA LEU A 372 -13.28 -5.02 -18.27
C LEU A 372 -12.21 -6.11 -18.23
N ALA A 373 -12.58 -7.33 -17.82
CA ALA A 373 -11.64 -8.43 -17.75
C ALA A 373 -11.04 -8.76 -19.13
N GLU A 374 -11.84 -8.76 -20.20
CA GLU A 374 -11.33 -8.97 -21.55
C GLU A 374 -10.33 -7.89 -21.97
N VAL A 375 -10.69 -6.61 -21.85
CA VAL A 375 -9.83 -5.51 -22.31
C VAL A 375 -8.58 -5.34 -21.42
N MET A 376 -8.72 -5.40 -20.10
CA MET A 376 -7.61 -5.19 -19.16
C MET A 376 -6.62 -6.37 -19.18
N ILE A 377 -7.10 -7.60 -19.02
CA ILE A 377 -6.21 -8.78 -19.00
C ILE A 377 -5.65 -9.02 -20.40
N GLY A 378 -6.45 -8.83 -21.44
CA GLY A 378 -5.98 -8.94 -22.83
C GLY A 378 -4.84 -7.98 -23.13
N THR A 379 -4.98 -6.71 -22.77
CA THR A 379 -3.92 -5.69 -22.95
C THR A 379 -2.68 -6.01 -22.12
N SER A 380 -2.84 -6.36 -20.84
CA SER A 380 -1.74 -6.75 -19.95
C SER A 380 -0.92 -7.91 -20.51
N GLU A 381 -1.59 -8.98 -20.95
CA GLU A 381 -0.94 -10.13 -21.57
C GLU A 381 -0.26 -9.77 -22.89
N ALA A 382 -0.91 -8.96 -23.74
CA ALA A 382 -0.36 -8.52 -25.02
C ALA A 382 0.94 -7.75 -24.80
N ILE A 383 0.94 -6.77 -23.88
CA ILE A 383 2.13 -5.98 -23.53
C ILE A 383 3.23 -6.85 -22.91
N THR A 384 2.87 -7.78 -22.03
CA THR A 384 3.85 -8.71 -21.44
C THR A 384 4.54 -9.54 -22.53
N ASN A 385 3.83 -9.94 -23.58
CA ASN A 385 4.39 -10.70 -24.69
C ASN A 385 5.29 -9.88 -25.63
N LEU A 386 5.31 -8.54 -25.51
CA LEU A 386 6.22 -7.68 -26.25
C LEU A 386 7.65 -7.67 -25.68
N HIS A 387 7.88 -8.21 -24.49
CA HIS A 387 9.18 -8.18 -23.82
C HIS A 387 10.11 -9.31 -24.27
N LYS A 388 11.43 -9.06 -24.24
CA LYS A 388 12.46 -10.08 -24.51
C LYS A 388 12.44 -11.21 -23.47
N ASP A 389 12.26 -10.83 -22.20
CA ASP A 389 12.20 -11.72 -21.05
C ASP A 389 11.04 -11.33 -20.15
N LYS A 390 10.15 -12.28 -19.85
CA LYS A 390 9.00 -12.07 -18.96
C LYS A 390 9.39 -11.85 -17.48
N LYS A 391 10.67 -12.03 -17.15
CA LYS A 391 11.25 -11.76 -15.83
C LYS A 391 11.91 -10.38 -15.72
N ALA A 392 11.99 -9.63 -16.82
CA ALA A 392 12.56 -8.29 -16.87
C ALA A 392 11.59 -7.38 -17.64
N LEU A 393 10.63 -6.82 -16.91
CA LEU A 393 9.56 -6.01 -17.49
C LEU A 393 9.84 -4.52 -17.34
N ILE A 394 9.33 -3.72 -18.28
CA ILE A 394 9.32 -2.24 -18.17
C ILE A 394 8.71 -1.81 -16.84
N THR A 395 7.68 -2.50 -16.38
CA THR A 395 6.97 -2.20 -15.13
C THR A 395 7.83 -2.39 -13.89
N ASP A 396 8.85 -3.26 -13.94
CA ASP A 396 9.77 -3.44 -12.81
C ASP A 396 10.66 -2.20 -12.67
N HIS A 397 11.13 -1.66 -13.81
CA HIS A 397 11.87 -0.41 -13.88
C HIS A 397 11.01 0.78 -13.45
N LEU A 398 9.83 0.96 -14.05
CA LEU A 398 8.94 2.08 -13.71
C LEU A 398 8.48 2.04 -12.25
N SER A 399 8.25 0.85 -11.69
CA SER A 399 7.90 0.73 -10.27
C SER A 399 9.06 1.27 -9.42
N SER A 400 10.31 0.94 -9.76
CA SER A 400 11.48 1.46 -9.06
C SER A 400 11.59 2.99 -9.11
N LEU A 401 11.24 3.61 -10.25
CA LEU A 401 11.20 5.07 -10.37
C LEU A 401 10.11 5.70 -9.50
N VAL A 402 8.92 5.09 -9.43
CA VAL A 402 7.86 5.58 -8.53
C VAL A 402 8.30 5.49 -7.06
N LEU A 403 8.98 4.40 -6.68
CA LEU A 403 9.54 4.25 -5.33
C LEU A 403 10.57 5.35 -5.01
N GLU A 404 11.45 5.63 -5.97
CA GLU A 404 12.47 6.67 -5.86
C GLU A 404 11.86 8.07 -5.73
N GLY A 405 10.84 8.40 -6.54
CA GLY A 405 10.16 9.70 -6.49
C GLY A 405 9.27 9.88 -5.26
N ALA A 406 8.57 8.84 -4.81
CA ALA A 406 7.60 8.97 -3.71
C ALA A 406 8.27 9.19 -2.34
N GLY A 407 9.47 8.63 -2.11
CA GLY A 407 10.23 8.78 -0.87
C GLY A 407 10.40 10.24 -0.41
N PRO A 408 11.13 11.08 -1.17
CA PRO A 408 11.34 12.49 -0.84
C PRO A 408 10.04 13.29 -0.78
N LEU A 409 9.09 13.04 -1.69
CA LEU A 409 7.78 13.71 -1.67
C LEU A 409 7.05 13.49 -0.35
N MET A 410 7.04 12.26 0.16
CA MET A 410 6.40 11.94 1.44
C MET A 410 7.19 12.48 2.63
N PHE A 411 8.52 12.39 2.59
CA PHE A 411 9.38 12.84 3.68
C PHE A 411 9.27 14.35 3.90
N HIS A 412 9.38 15.12 2.82
CA HIS A 412 9.25 16.57 2.85
C HIS A 412 7.79 17.03 2.97
N GLY A 413 6.85 16.33 2.33
CA GLY A 413 5.42 16.62 2.44
C GLY A 413 4.90 16.44 3.87
N ALA A 414 5.39 15.43 4.61
CA ALA A 414 5.09 15.27 6.03
C ALA A 414 5.64 16.44 6.86
N SER A 415 6.82 16.96 6.51
CA SER A 415 7.41 18.13 7.19
C SER A 415 6.57 19.39 7.01
N GLU A 416 6.07 19.62 5.78
CA GLU A 416 5.31 20.83 5.40
C GLU A 416 3.90 20.90 6.00
N LYS A 417 3.34 19.79 6.51
CA LYS A 417 1.99 19.72 7.11
C LYS A 417 0.90 20.21 6.13
N ILE A 418 0.83 19.62 4.94
CA ILE A 418 -0.04 20.11 3.85
C ILE A 418 -1.52 19.74 4.08
N ALA A 419 -1.86 18.45 4.17
CA ALA A 419 -3.23 17.96 4.32
C ALA A 419 -3.28 16.55 4.95
N PRO A 420 -4.44 16.09 5.47
CA PRO A 420 -4.61 14.72 5.96
C PRO A 420 -4.58 13.66 4.85
N VAL A 421 -4.90 14.03 3.62
CA VAL A 421 -4.88 13.12 2.47
C VAL A 421 -4.35 13.87 1.26
N LEU A 422 -3.39 13.26 0.56
CA LEU A 422 -2.72 13.80 -0.63
C LEU A 422 -2.53 12.71 -1.67
N TRP A 423 -2.67 13.07 -2.95
CA TRP A 423 -2.34 12.18 -4.07
C TRP A 423 -0.96 12.52 -4.63
N LEU A 424 -0.12 11.50 -4.75
CA LEU A 424 1.17 11.55 -5.44
C LEU A 424 0.97 11.01 -6.86
N ASN A 425 0.42 11.84 -7.74
CA ASN A 425 0.11 11.47 -9.11
C ASN A 425 1.35 11.47 -10.03
N HIS A 426 1.20 11.02 -11.28
CA HIS A 426 2.32 10.92 -12.21
C HIS A 426 3.00 12.27 -12.51
N ASP A 427 2.28 13.38 -12.43
CA ASP A 427 2.85 14.72 -12.62
C ASP A 427 3.90 15.03 -11.55
N ILE A 428 3.55 14.91 -10.27
CA ILE A 428 4.45 15.26 -9.18
C ILE A 428 5.59 14.24 -9.02
N ILE A 429 5.32 12.96 -9.29
CA ILE A 429 6.36 11.93 -9.33
C ILE A 429 7.36 12.25 -10.45
N ALA A 430 6.89 12.63 -11.65
CA ALA A 430 7.77 12.97 -12.75
C ALA A 430 8.60 14.23 -12.48
N ARG A 431 7.99 15.28 -11.90
CA ARG A 431 8.70 16.50 -11.47
C ARG A 431 9.81 16.17 -10.48
N GLN A 432 9.50 15.38 -9.45
CA GLN A 432 10.48 14.98 -8.45
C GLN A 432 11.64 14.21 -9.09
N LEU A 433 11.34 13.23 -9.94
CA LEU A 433 12.36 12.42 -10.60
C LEU A 433 13.28 13.27 -11.50
N ASN A 434 12.71 14.16 -12.30
CA ASN A 434 13.52 15.07 -13.12
C ASN A 434 14.35 16.03 -12.26
N ALA A 435 13.85 16.46 -11.10
CA ALA A 435 14.61 17.32 -10.18
C ALA A 435 15.76 16.59 -9.48
N LEU A 436 15.61 15.29 -9.20
CA LEU A 436 16.69 14.44 -8.67
C LEU A 436 17.80 14.19 -9.71
N HIS A 437 17.46 14.27 -11.00
CA HIS A 437 18.35 13.96 -12.13
C HIS A 437 18.35 15.08 -13.19
N PRO A 438 18.90 16.26 -12.87
CA PRO A 438 18.81 17.46 -13.70
C PRO A 438 19.55 17.39 -15.05
#